data_AF-A0A544YAQ7-F1
#
_entry.id   AF-A0A544YAQ7-F1
#
_cell.length_a   1.000
_cell.length_b   1.000
_cell.length_c   1.000
_cell.angle_alpha   90.00
_cell.angle_beta   90.00
_cell.angle_gamma   90.00
#
_symmetry.space_group_name_H-M   'P 1'
#
loop_
_entity.id
_entity.type
_entity.pdbx_description
1 polymer ?
#
loop_
_entity_poly.entity_id
_entity_poly.type
_entity_poly.pdbx_seq_one_letter_code
_entity_poly.pdbx_strand_id
1 'polypeptide(L)'
;MGRTSSSPGVRPFLPYGNGHPALSLNAVAKQLGVTGPALYKYFRSRDDLLTELILESFDDVAAAVRAAVGQGAPRERLHALAGAFRAWAVANPRLFQLLAGTPSPGYQAPPESVLRARNVLGPFLPVFAGGRCRPGAEPLREQMRKWLEETPAVAEWVRAFAPPGDAATALTGTVMAWAQLQGVVGLEVQGQLAGTGHSGAALLDAVMDALADGMGL
;
A
#
# COMPACT_ATOMS: atom_id res chain seq x y z
N MET A 1 -11.00 -35.23 46.70
CA MET A 1 -11.41 -34.99 45.29
C MET A 1 -11.48 -33.50 45.06
N GLY A 2 -10.49 -32.91 44.40
CA GLY A 2 -10.47 -31.48 44.08
C GLY A 2 -9.51 -31.24 42.92
N ARG A 3 -10.04 -31.05 41.71
CA ARG A 3 -9.26 -30.60 40.55
C ARG A 3 -9.60 -29.13 40.34
N THR A 4 -8.64 -28.25 40.62
CA THR A 4 -8.64 -26.87 40.14
C THR A 4 -8.08 -26.87 38.71
N SER A 5 -8.97 -26.71 37.74
CA SER A 5 -8.62 -26.53 36.33
C SER A 5 -8.17 -25.08 36.11
N SER A 6 -6.88 -24.88 35.88
CA SER A 6 -6.33 -23.63 35.38
C SER A 6 -6.68 -23.46 33.90
N SER A 7 -7.63 -22.58 33.58
CA SER A 7 -7.85 -22.13 32.20
C SER A 7 -6.74 -21.16 31.77
N PRO A 8 -6.14 -21.32 30.57
CA PRO A 8 -5.16 -20.39 30.06
C PRO A 8 -5.84 -19.08 29.64
N GLY A 9 -5.26 -17.96 30.08
CA GLY A 9 -5.76 -16.61 29.82
C GLY A 9 -5.84 -16.30 28.33
N VAL A 10 -7.07 -16.27 27.81
CA VAL A 10 -7.39 -15.62 26.54
C VAL A 10 -7.23 -14.13 26.77
N ARG A 11 -6.18 -13.54 26.20
CA ARG A 11 -6.03 -12.09 26.16
C ARG A 11 -7.19 -11.53 25.32
N PRO A 12 -7.90 -10.48 25.78
CA PRO A 12 -8.98 -9.90 25.01
C PRO A 12 -8.45 -9.37 23.66
N PHE A 13 -9.12 -9.77 22.59
CA PHE A 13 -9.10 -9.09 21.30
C PHE A 13 -9.58 -7.66 21.56
N LEU A 14 -8.68 -6.69 21.48
CA LEU A 14 -9.05 -5.27 21.45
C LEU A 14 -9.13 -4.87 19.96
N PRO A 15 -10.31 -4.96 19.31
CA PRO A 15 -10.48 -4.30 18.03
C PRO A 15 -10.52 -2.79 18.29
N TYR A 16 -10.04 -2.02 17.33
CA TYR A 16 -9.94 -0.56 17.35
C TYR A 16 -8.75 -0.04 18.17
N GLY A 17 -7.56 -0.20 17.61
CA GLY A 17 -6.47 0.71 17.90
C GLY A 17 -6.95 2.14 17.64
N ASN A 18 -6.86 2.96 18.67
CA ASN A 18 -7.24 4.37 18.69
C ASN A 18 -6.89 5.07 17.37
N GLY A 19 -7.89 5.69 16.74
CA GLY A 19 -7.67 6.64 15.66
C GLY A 19 -6.59 7.64 16.07
N HIS A 20 -5.61 7.84 15.20
CA HIS A 20 -4.39 8.57 15.50
C HIS A 20 -4.74 9.96 16.07
N PRO A 21 -4.22 10.36 17.25
CA PRO A 21 -4.38 11.73 17.71
C PRO A 21 -3.82 12.66 16.63
N ALA A 22 -4.60 13.68 16.29
CA ALA A 22 -4.26 14.63 15.23
C ALA A 22 -2.81 15.09 15.38
N LEU A 23 -1.98 14.83 14.37
CA LEU A 23 -0.57 15.18 14.36
C LEU A 23 -0.43 16.69 14.58
N SER A 24 0.06 17.12 15.73
CA SER A 24 0.25 18.54 16.06
C SER A 24 1.70 18.93 15.77
N LEU A 25 1.93 20.08 15.12
CA LEU A 25 3.27 20.56 14.81
C LEU A 25 4.13 20.70 16.08
N ASN A 26 3.51 21.09 17.20
CA ASN A 26 4.17 21.18 18.50
C ASN A 26 4.48 19.79 19.09
N ALA A 27 3.63 18.79 18.84
CA ALA A 27 3.90 17.41 19.23
C ALA A 27 5.08 16.82 18.45
N VAL A 28 5.18 17.13 17.15
CA VAL A 28 6.32 16.74 16.30
C VAL A 28 7.60 17.46 16.75
N ALA A 29 7.54 18.77 16.98
CA ALA A 29 8.70 19.54 17.46
C ALA A 29 9.24 18.97 18.78
N LYS A 30 8.35 18.64 19.71
CA LYS A 30 8.70 18.01 20.99
C LYS A 30 9.36 16.63 20.80
N GLN A 31 8.89 15.82 19.84
CA GLN A 31 9.50 14.52 19.54
C GLN A 31 10.88 14.66 18.87
N LEU A 32 11.07 15.69 18.04
CA LEU A 32 12.34 15.99 17.37
C LEU A 32 13.33 16.75 18.25
N GLY A 33 12.98 17.08 19.50
CA GLY A 33 13.85 17.83 20.41
C GLY A 33 14.09 19.28 19.98
N VAL A 34 13.24 19.83 19.11
CA VAL A 34 13.34 21.20 18.59
C VAL A 34 12.20 22.06 19.13
N THR A 35 12.40 23.37 19.14
CA THR A 35 11.36 24.30 19.58
C THR A 35 10.30 24.45 18.47
N GLY A 36 9.03 24.65 18.84
CA GLY A 36 7.96 24.92 17.88
C GLY A 36 8.32 26.02 16.86
N PRO A 37 8.88 27.18 17.28
CA PRO A 37 9.36 28.21 16.37
C PRO A 37 10.46 27.77 15.39
N ALA A 38 11.30 26.80 15.76
CA ALA A 38 12.31 26.25 14.84
C ALA A 38 11.66 25.39 13.75
N LEU A 39 10.60 24.64 14.07
CA LEU A 39 9.85 23.86 13.08
C LEU A 39 9.10 24.78 12.09
N TYR A 40 8.56 25.90 12.57
CA TYR A 40 7.91 26.90 11.72
C TYR A 40 8.84 27.57 10.70
N LYS A 41 10.17 27.48 10.86
CA LYS A 41 11.13 27.94 9.84
C LYS A 41 11.14 27.04 8.61
N TYR A 42 10.78 25.77 8.77
CA TYR A 42 10.79 24.77 7.71
C TYR A 42 9.40 24.49 7.16
N PHE A 43 8.36 24.55 8.01
CA PHE A 43 6.99 24.26 7.61
C PHE A 43 6.06 25.38 8.05
N ARG A 44 5.29 25.96 7.11
CA ARG A 44 4.39 27.08 7.42
C ARG A 44 3.14 26.60 8.14
N SER A 45 2.79 25.32 8.00
CA SER A 45 1.62 24.71 8.63
C SER A 45 1.85 23.23 8.98
N ARG A 46 0.91 22.68 9.76
CA ARG A 46 0.78 21.23 9.96
C ARG A 46 0.60 20.49 8.65
N ASP A 47 -0.19 21.04 7.74
CA ASP A 47 -0.55 20.41 6.48
C ASP A 47 0.64 20.41 5.52
N ASP A 48 1.52 21.42 5.59
CA ASP A 48 2.79 21.44 4.87
C ASP A 48 3.68 20.29 5.33
N LEU A 49 3.84 20.12 6.64
CA LEU A 49 4.61 19.01 7.21
C LEU A 49 4.03 17.65 6.81
N LEU A 50 2.69 17.48 6.93
CA LEU A 50 2.03 16.23 6.56
C LEU A 50 2.22 15.92 5.07
N THR A 51 2.15 16.95 4.22
CA THR A 51 2.39 16.83 2.79
C THR A 51 3.79 16.32 2.50
N GLU A 52 4.82 16.96 3.06
CA GLU A 52 6.20 16.54 2.85
C GLU A 52 6.44 15.10 3.34
N LEU A 53 5.93 14.74 4.52
CA LEU A 53 6.02 13.37 5.03
C LEU A 53 5.30 12.35 4.14
N ILE A 54 4.14 12.69 3.58
CA ILE A 54 3.41 11.82 2.65
C ILE A 54 4.20 11.63 1.35
N LEU A 55 4.74 12.71 0.78
CA LEU A 55 5.51 12.67 -0.46
C LEU A 55 6.80 11.85 -0.27
N GLU A 56 7.55 12.10 0.81
CA GLU A 56 8.76 11.36 1.16
C GLU A 56 8.45 9.87 1.39
N SER A 57 7.36 9.56 2.10
CA SER A 57 6.94 8.18 2.34
C SER A 57 6.60 7.44 1.04
N PHE A 58 5.93 8.11 0.09
CA PHE A 58 5.69 7.52 -1.23
C PHE A 58 6.98 7.32 -2.02
N ASP A 59 7.93 8.26 -1.95
CA ASP A 59 9.21 8.12 -2.64
C ASP A 59 10.04 6.96 -2.08
N ASP A 60 10.03 6.78 -0.77
CA ASP A 60 10.72 5.68 -0.08
C ASP A 60 10.11 4.31 -0.43
N VAL A 61 8.79 4.15 -0.33
CA VAL A 61 8.15 2.87 -0.73
C VAL A 61 8.31 2.61 -2.22
N ALA A 62 8.26 3.64 -3.06
CA ALA A 62 8.48 3.47 -4.49
C ALA A 62 9.92 3.07 -4.80
N ALA A 63 10.91 3.55 -4.04
CA ALA A 63 12.30 3.12 -4.17
C ALA A 63 12.47 1.65 -3.77
N ALA A 64 11.86 1.22 -2.66
CA ALA A 64 11.89 -0.16 -2.21
C ALA A 64 11.26 -1.12 -3.25
N VAL A 65 10.10 -0.76 -3.80
CA VAL A 65 9.42 -1.56 -4.84
C VAL A 65 10.24 -1.57 -6.14
N ARG A 66 10.78 -0.42 -6.58
CA ARG A 66 11.63 -0.36 -7.78
C ARG A 66 12.89 -1.21 -7.66
N ALA A 67 13.50 -1.28 -6.47
CA ALA A 67 14.68 -2.12 -6.24
C ALA A 67 14.39 -3.63 -6.37
N ALA A 68 13.12 -4.03 -6.23
CA ALA A 68 12.69 -5.41 -6.41
C ALA A 68 12.27 -5.76 -7.85
N VAL A 69 12.34 -4.79 -8.79
CA VAL A 69 12.11 -5.07 -10.21
C VAL A 69 13.22 -5.96 -10.72
N GLY A 70 12.87 -7.22 -10.99
CA GLY A 70 13.79 -8.26 -11.46
C GLY A 70 13.40 -8.85 -12.80
N GLN A 71 14.28 -9.71 -13.30
CA GLN A 71 13.98 -10.63 -14.40
C GLN A 71 13.25 -11.87 -13.86
N GLY A 72 12.55 -12.59 -14.73
CA GLY A 72 11.83 -13.82 -14.36
C GLY A 72 10.41 -13.86 -14.90
N ALA A 73 9.69 -14.91 -14.55
CA ALA A 73 8.30 -15.08 -14.94
C ALA A 73 7.42 -13.97 -14.30
N PRO A 74 6.31 -13.56 -14.94
CA PRO A 74 5.40 -12.56 -14.38
C PRO A 74 4.98 -12.84 -12.94
N ARG A 75 4.67 -14.10 -12.61
CA ARG A 75 4.35 -14.52 -11.24
C ARG A 75 5.48 -14.24 -10.25
N GLU A 76 6.71 -14.63 -10.56
CA GLU A 76 7.87 -14.39 -9.69
C GLU A 76 8.07 -12.90 -9.42
N ARG A 77 7.91 -12.07 -10.46
CA ARG A 77 7.97 -10.60 -10.34
C ARG A 77 6.84 -10.06 -9.47
N LEU A 78 5.62 -10.60 -9.55
CA LEU A 78 4.51 -10.20 -8.68
C LEU A 78 4.87 -10.40 -7.20
N HIS A 79 5.38 -11.59 -6.85
CA HIS A 79 5.78 -11.88 -5.47
C HIS A 79 6.94 -11.00 -5.00
N ALA A 80 7.94 -10.76 -5.86
CA ALA A 80 9.07 -9.89 -5.52
C ALA A 80 8.60 -8.46 -5.17
N LEU A 81 7.74 -7.87 -6.00
CA LEU A 81 7.21 -6.53 -5.77
C LEU A 81 6.31 -6.47 -4.52
N ALA A 82 5.42 -7.46 -4.34
CA ALA A 82 4.55 -7.55 -3.17
C ALA A 82 5.35 -7.72 -1.87
N GLY A 83 6.37 -8.58 -1.90
CA GLY A 83 7.28 -8.80 -0.78
C GLY A 83 8.07 -7.54 -0.41
N ALA A 84 8.55 -6.77 -1.39
CA ALA A 84 9.25 -5.51 -1.16
C ALA A 84 8.34 -4.44 -0.53
N PHE A 85 7.11 -4.30 -1.04
CA PHE A 85 6.11 -3.41 -0.46
C PHE A 85 5.81 -3.78 1.00
N ARG A 86 5.58 -5.08 1.27
CA ARG A 86 5.36 -5.58 2.63
C ARG A 86 6.55 -5.32 3.55
N ALA A 87 7.76 -5.62 3.10
CA ALA A 87 8.97 -5.44 3.88
C ALA A 87 9.15 -3.97 4.30
N TRP A 88 8.94 -3.04 3.37
CA TRP A 88 8.94 -1.61 3.66
C TRP A 88 7.86 -1.23 4.68
N ALA A 89 6.63 -1.69 4.50
CA ALA A 89 5.50 -1.34 5.36
C ALA A 89 5.68 -1.86 6.80
N VAL A 90 6.16 -3.09 6.97
CA VAL A 90 6.43 -3.70 8.28
C VAL A 90 7.61 -3.02 8.98
N ALA A 91 8.62 -2.57 8.23
CA ALA A 91 9.74 -1.79 8.78
C ALA A 91 9.31 -0.36 9.17
N ASN A 92 8.32 0.21 8.47
CA ASN A 92 7.89 1.60 8.61
C ASN A 92 6.40 1.74 8.97
N PRO A 93 5.91 1.12 10.08
CA PRO A 93 4.48 1.03 10.36
C PRO A 93 3.78 2.39 10.52
N ARG A 94 4.49 3.41 11.02
CA ARG A 94 3.94 4.77 11.17
C ARG A 94 3.80 5.49 9.83
N LEU A 95 4.76 5.31 8.92
CA LEU A 95 4.71 5.90 7.58
C LEU A 95 3.65 5.18 6.73
N PHE A 96 3.55 3.86 6.85
CA PHE A 96 2.47 3.10 6.23
C PHE A 96 1.09 3.58 6.70
N GLN A 97 0.91 3.80 8.01
CA GLN A 97 -0.34 4.36 8.55
C GLN A 97 -0.62 5.79 8.06
N LEU A 98 0.41 6.59 7.78
CA LEU A 98 0.23 7.92 7.19
C LEU A 98 -0.32 7.82 5.76
N LEU A 99 0.11 6.82 4.99
CA LEU A 99 -0.31 6.61 3.60
C LEU A 99 -1.65 5.88 3.45
N ALA A 100 -1.92 4.89 4.32
CA ALA A 100 -3.03 3.95 4.19
C ALA A 100 -4.06 4.00 5.34
N GLY A 101 -3.80 4.82 6.36
CA GLY A 101 -4.64 4.92 7.54
C GLY A 101 -5.84 5.85 7.37
N THR A 102 -6.46 6.19 8.50
CA THR A 102 -7.60 7.12 8.53
C THR A 102 -7.20 8.50 8.01
N PRO A 103 -7.93 9.06 7.02
CA PRO A 103 -7.66 10.41 6.53
C PRO A 103 -7.62 11.40 7.68
N SER A 104 -6.59 12.25 7.69
CA SER A 104 -6.49 13.33 8.67
C SER A 104 -7.64 14.33 8.48
N PRO A 105 -8.45 14.62 9.52
CA PRO A 105 -9.52 15.60 9.41
C PRO A 105 -9.01 16.96 8.92
N GLY A 106 -9.69 17.52 7.92
CA GLY A 106 -9.37 18.82 7.32
C GLY A 106 -8.16 18.86 6.40
N TYR A 107 -7.40 17.76 6.28
CA TYR A 107 -6.24 17.68 5.40
C TYR A 107 -6.66 17.24 3.99
N GLN A 108 -6.17 17.93 2.97
CA GLN A 108 -6.29 17.52 1.57
C GLN A 108 -4.88 17.37 0.99
N ALA A 109 -4.55 16.15 0.55
CA ALA A 109 -3.27 15.91 -0.10
C ALA A 109 -3.22 16.65 -1.45
N PRO A 110 -2.09 17.30 -1.80
CA PRO A 110 -1.96 18.00 -3.06
C PRO A 110 -1.98 17.02 -4.25
N PRO A 111 -2.29 17.47 -5.47
CA PRO A 111 -2.31 16.62 -6.67
C PRO A 111 -1.02 15.82 -6.92
N GLU A 112 0.14 16.34 -6.51
CA GLU A 112 1.44 15.64 -6.63
C GLU A 112 1.47 14.30 -5.87
N SER A 113 0.71 14.17 -4.77
CA SER A 113 0.60 12.92 -4.01
C SER A 113 0.07 11.76 -4.87
N VAL A 114 -0.81 12.04 -5.84
CA VAL A 114 -1.35 11.05 -6.77
C VAL A 114 -0.25 10.54 -7.70
N LEU A 115 0.63 11.42 -8.18
CA LEU A 115 1.76 11.03 -9.02
C LEU A 115 2.77 10.17 -8.24
N ARG A 116 3.06 10.54 -7.00
CA ARG A 116 3.95 9.75 -6.13
C ARG A 116 3.35 8.38 -5.79
N ALA A 117 2.06 8.30 -5.50
CA ALA A 117 1.35 7.02 -5.32
C ALA A 117 1.43 6.14 -6.57
N ARG A 118 1.26 6.73 -7.76
CA ARG A 118 1.41 6.04 -9.05
C ARG A 118 2.81 5.47 -9.27
N ASN A 119 3.86 6.07 -8.73
CA ASN A 119 5.23 5.53 -8.83
C ASN A 119 5.44 4.26 -8.00
N VAL A 120 4.61 4.03 -6.97
CA VAL A 120 4.60 2.77 -6.20
C VAL A 120 3.96 1.65 -7.02
N LEU A 121 2.87 1.96 -7.73
CA LEU A 121 2.10 0.99 -8.50
C LEU A 121 2.64 0.74 -9.91
N GLY A 122 3.35 1.71 -10.47
CA GLY A 122 3.91 1.63 -11.83
C GLY A 122 4.66 0.31 -12.11
N PRO A 123 5.57 -0.13 -11.22
CA PRO A 123 6.29 -1.41 -11.38
C PRO A 123 5.41 -2.66 -11.50
N PHE A 124 4.16 -2.63 -11.05
CA PHE A 124 3.22 -3.76 -11.18
C PHE A 124 2.58 -3.83 -12.57
N LEU A 125 2.46 -2.72 -13.30
CA LEU A 125 1.80 -2.70 -14.61
C LEU A 125 2.42 -3.69 -15.63
N PRO A 126 3.76 -3.78 -15.78
CA PRO A 126 4.39 -4.74 -16.69
C PRO A 126 4.15 -6.21 -16.35
N VAL A 127 3.82 -6.51 -15.09
CA VAL A 127 3.55 -7.88 -14.64
C VAL A 127 2.29 -8.41 -15.31
N PHE A 128 1.27 -7.57 -15.44
CA PHE A 128 -0.05 -7.96 -15.93
C PHE A 128 -0.26 -7.69 -17.43
N ALA A 129 0.66 -6.98 -18.10
CA ALA A 129 0.50 -6.56 -19.50
C ALA A 129 0.34 -7.71 -20.51
N GLY A 130 0.89 -8.89 -20.21
CA GLY A 130 0.75 -10.11 -21.03
C GLY A 130 -0.27 -11.12 -20.50
N GLY A 131 -0.95 -10.81 -19.39
CA GLY A 131 -1.93 -11.69 -18.76
C GLY A 131 -3.29 -11.68 -19.46
N ARG A 132 -4.26 -12.37 -18.86
CA ARG A 132 -5.68 -12.38 -19.28
C ARG A 132 -6.58 -12.28 -18.06
N CYS A 133 -7.58 -11.40 -18.12
CA CYS A 133 -8.61 -11.36 -17.10
C CYS A 133 -9.52 -12.59 -17.20
N ARG A 134 -9.78 -13.25 -16.06
CA ARG A 134 -10.88 -14.22 -15.97
C ARG A 134 -12.23 -13.53 -16.18
N PRO A 135 -13.29 -14.26 -16.61
CA PRO A 135 -14.61 -13.67 -16.87
C PRO A 135 -15.17 -12.81 -15.73
N GLY A 136 -14.93 -13.20 -14.46
CA GLY A 136 -15.37 -12.43 -13.29
C GLY A 136 -14.69 -11.06 -13.11
N ALA A 137 -13.55 -10.81 -13.77
CA ALA A 137 -12.83 -9.54 -13.72
C ALA A 137 -13.10 -8.63 -14.94
N GLU A 138 -13.79 -9.14 -15.98
CA GLU A 138 -14.11 -8.35 -17.18
C GLU A 138 -14.91 -7.07 -16.91
N PRO A 139 -15.91 -7.05 -16.00
CA PRO A 139 -16.60 -5.80 -15.68
C PRO A 139 -15.67 -4.71 -15.13
N LEU A 140 -14.65 -5.09 -14.36
CA LEU A 140 -13.63 -4.16 -13.86
C LEU A 140 -12.68 -3.75 -14.99
N ARG A 141 -12.26 -4.69 -15.85
CA ARG A 141 -11.42 -4.39 -17.02
C ARG A 141 -12.06 -3.39 -17.95
N GLU A 142 -13.37 -3.50 -18.17
CA GLU A 142 -14.12 -2.54 -18.96
C GLU A 142 -14.15 -1.13 -18.33
N GLN A 143 -14.26 -1.04 -17.00
CA GLN A 143 -14.12 0.26 -16.30
C GLN A 143 -12.70 0.84 -16.44
N MET A 144 -11.67 0.00 -16.33
CA MET A 144 -10.28 0.43 -16.51
C MET A 144 -10.01 0.91 -17.94
N ARG A 145 -10.58 0.23 -18.95
CA ARG A 145 -10.53 0.66 -20.35
C ARG A 145 -11.16 2.05 -20.54
N LYS A 146 -12.37 2.27 -20.03
CA LYS A 146 -13.03 3.58 -20.08
C LYS A 146 -12.20 4.67 -19.40
N TRP A 147 -11.65 4.36 -18.23
CA TRP A 147 -10.81 5.31 -17.50
C TRP A 147 -9.55 5.72 -18.29
N LEU A 148 -8.92 4.77 -18.99
CA LEU A 148 -7.79 5.04 -19.89
C LEU A 148 -8.18 5.95 -21.06
N GLU A 149 -9.38 5.78 -21.61
CA GLU A 149 -9.89 6.59 -22.73
C GLU A 149 -10.25 8.02 -22.29
N GLU A 150 -10.84 8.16 -21.11
CA GLU A 150 -11.35 9.42 -20.59
C GLU A 150 -10.28 10.26 -19.87
N THR A 151 -9.19 9.64 -19.41
CA THR A 151 -8.16 10.31 -18.59
C THR A 151 -6.76 10.20 -19.21
N PRO A 152 -6.32 11.18 -20.03
CA PRO A 152 -5.02 11.16 -20.70
C PRO A 152 -3.83 10.91 -19.76
N ALA A 153 -3.83 11.53 -18.58
CA ALA A 153 -2.76 11.38 -17.59
C ALA A 153 -2.61 9.93 -17.06
N VAL A 154 -3.68 9.14 -17.09
CA VAL A 154 -3.64 7.71 -16.70
C VAL A 154 -3.05 6.90 -17.83
N ALA A 155 -3.45 7.18 -19.08
CA ALA A 155 -2.90 6.51 -20.24
C ALA A 155 -1.40 6.80 -20.41
N GLU A 156 -0.95 8.03 -20.15
CA GLU A 156 0.46 8.41 -20.12
C GLU A 156 1.23 7.67 -19.04
N TRP A 157 0.69 7.62 -17.83
CA TRP A 157 1.30 6.86 -16.74
C TRP A 157 1.42 5.37 -17.09
N VAL A 158 0.37 4.74 -17.64
CA VAL A 158 0.44 3.33 -18.03
C VAL A 158 1.49 3.10 -19.13
N ARG A 159 1.56 3.98 -20.14
CA ARG A 159 2.59 3.91 -21.20
C ARG A 159 4.01 4.11 -20.67
N ALA A 160 4.20 4.86 -19.59
CA ALA A 160 5.51 5.10 -19.00
C ALA A 160 6.10 3.86 -18.32
N PHE A 161 5.24 2.93 -17.86
CA PHE A 161 5.67 1.74 -17.14
C PHE A 161 5.45 0.45 -17.93
N ALA A 162 4.27 0.26 -18.51
CA ALA A 162 3.89 -0.98 -19.18
C ALA A 162 4.48 -1.08 -20.59
N PRO A 163 4.96 -2.26 -21.02
CA PRO A 163 5.28 -2.50 -22.41
C PRO A 163 4.01 -2.43 -23.29
N PRO A 164 4.14 -2.27 -24.62
CA PRO A 164 3.00 -2.40 -25.53
C PRO A 164 2.26 -3.72 -25.31
N GLY A 165 0.95 -3.65 -25.08
CA GLY A 165 0.12 -4.80 -24.71
C GLY A 165 -1.29 -4.37 -24.34
N ASP A 166 -2.02 -5.23 -23.62
CA ASP A 166 -3.36 -4.89 -23.13
C ASP A 166 -3.26 -4.01 -21.88
N ALA A 167 -3.26 -2.69 -22.08
CA ALA A 167 -3.20 -1.69 -21.03
C ALA A 167 -4.37 -1.78 -20.03
N ALA A 168 -5.56 -2.20 -20.48
CA ALA A 168 -6.72 -2.36 -19.60
C ALA A 168 -6.48 -3.54 -18.64
N THR A 169 -6.02 -4.68 -19.16
CA THR A 169 -5.65 -5.84 -18.33
C THR A 169 -4.50 -5.51 -17.37
N ALA A 170 -3.48 -4.79 -17.84
CA ALA A 170 -2.36 -4.35 -17.00
C ALA A 170 -2.85 -3.53 -15.79
N LEU A 171 -3.74 -2.57 -16.06
CA LEU A 171 -4.31 -1.69 -15.05
C LEU A 171 -5.26 -2.43 -14.11
N THR A 172 -6.07 -3.36 -14.62
CA THR A 172 -6.95 -4.22 -13.80
C THR A 172 -6.14 -5.03 -12.80
N GLY A 173 -5.11 -5.76 -13.25
CA GLY A 173 -4.26 -6.55 -12.37
C GLY A 173 -3.55 -5.69 -11.33
N THR A 174 -3.08 -4.50 -11.73
CA THR A 174 -2.42 -3.55 -10.83
C THR A 174 -3.34 -3.03 -9.73
N VAL A 175 -4.59 -2.66 -10.05
CA VAL A 175 -5.58 -2.19 -9.06
C VAL A 175 -6.00 -3.32 -8.13
N MET A 176 -6.13 -4.55 -8.65
CA MET A 176 -6.40 -5.72 -7.81
C MET A 176 -5.24 -6.04 -6.88
N ALA A 177 -3.99 -6.01 -7.38
CA ALA A 177 -2.80 -6.18 -6.55
C ALA A 177 -2.75 -5.13 -5.43
N TRP A 178 -3.03 -3.87 -5.76
CA TRP A 178 -3.10 -2.79 -4.78
C TRP A 178 -4.12 -3.06 -3.67
N ALA A 179 -5.33 -3.47 -4.02
CA ALA A 179 -6.37 -3.79 -3.05
C ALA A 179 -5.95 -4.93 -2.11
N GLN A 180 -5.31 -5.97 -2.65
CA GLN A 180 -4.81 -7.10 -1.86
C GLN A 180 -3.65 -6.71 -0.94
N LEU A 181 -2.71 -5.90 -1.44
CA LEU A 181 -1.60 -5.38 -0.65
C LEU A 181 -2.12 -4.56 0.54
N GLN A 182 -3.06 -3.64 0.29
CA GLN A 182 -3.68 -2.83 1.35
C GLN A 182 -4.42 -3.70 2.38
N GLY A 183 -5.11 -4.74 1.92
CA GLY A 183 -5.75 -5.71 2.80
C GLY A 183 -4.75 -6.45 3.69
N VAL A 184 -3.90 -7.29 3.09
CA VAL A 184 -3.01 -8.19 3.85
C VAL A 184 -1.98 -7.42 4.67
N VAL A 185 -1.28 -6.46 4.06
CA VAL A 185 -0.21 -5.70 4.72
C VAL A 185 -0.81 -4.73 5.74
N GLY A 186 -1.97 -4.15 5.45
CA GLY A 186 -2.68 -3.29 6.40
C GLY A 186 -3.09 -4.03 7.67
N LEU A 187 -3.66 -5.24 7.53
CA LEU A 187 -4.00 -6.10 8.67
C LEU A 187 -2.76 -6.47 9.48
N GLU A 188 -1.64 -6.79 8.82
CA GLU A 188 -0.39 -7.14 9.48
C GLU A 188 0.21 -5.97 10.27
N VAL A 189 0.35 -4.80 9.63
CA VAL A 189 0.93 -3.60 10.26
C VAL A 189 0.09 -3.13 11.45
N GLN A 190 -1.23 -3.32 11.40
CA GLN A 190 -2.14 -3.00 12.51
C GLN A 190 -2.19 -4.08 13.60
N GLY A 191 -1.44 -5.18 13.45
CA GLY A 191 -1.40 -6.29 14.41
C GLY A 191 -2.68 -7.14 14.41
N GLN A 192 -3.57 -6.99 13.43
CA GLN A 192 -4.84 -7.72 13.36
C GLN A 192 -4.67 -9.19 12.97
N LEU A 193 -3.51 -9.58 12.46
CA LEU A 193 -3.14 -10.98 12.22
C LEU A 193 -2.57 -11.67 13.47
N ALA A 194 -2.41 -10.96 14.59
CA ALA A 194 -1.89 -11.56 15.81
C ALA A 194 -2.86 -12.64 16.33
N GLY A 195 -2.35 -13.87 16.50
CA GLY A 195 -3.11 -15.00 17.03
C GLY A 195 -3.91 -15.80 15.99
N THR A 196 -3.78 -15.49 14.69
CA THR A 196 -4.47 -16.25 13.62
C THR A 196 -3.73 -17.52 13.19
N GLY A 197 -2.50 -17.75 13.67
CA GLY A 197 -1.72 -18.97 13.43
C GLY A 197 -0.92 -19.02 12.13
N HIS A 198 -0.92 -17.95 11.33
CA HIS A 198 -0.13 -17.83 10.10
C HIS A 198 0.72 -16.55 10.10
N SER A 199 1.73 -16.47 9.23
CA SER A 199 2.49 -15.24 9.02
C SER A 199 1.80 -14.34 7.97
N GLY A 200 2.03 -13.03 8.03
CA GLY A 200 1.55 -12.11 6.99
C GLY A 200 2.22 -12.37 5.63
N ALA A 201 3.49 -12.82 5.64
CA ALA A 201 4.21 -13.22 4.42
C ALA A 201 3.51 -14.39 3.71
N ALA A 202 3.22 -15.48 4.44
CA ALA A 202 2.56 -16.65 3.85
C ALA A 202 1.14 -16.33 3.34
N LEU A 203 0.40 -15.46 4.05
CA LEU A 203 -0.89 -14.99 3.58
C LEU A 203 -0.76 -14.16 2.30
N LEU A 204 0.22 -13.25 2.25
CA LEU A 204 0.47 -12.42 1.08
C LEU A 204 0.82 -13.27 -0.14
N ASP A 205 1.70 -14.27 0.02
CA ASP A 205 2.07 -15.19 -1.06
C ASP A 205 0.85 -15.91 -1.61
N ALA A 206 0.02 -16.52 -0.74
CA ALA A 206 -1.19 -17.22 -1.17
C ALA A 206 -2.18 -16.31 -1.92
N VAL A 207 -2.31 -15.05 -1.48
CA VAL A 207 -3.17 -14.05 -2.13
C VAL A 207 -2.59 -13.59 -3.48
N MET A 208 -1.27 -13.41 -3.59
CA MET A 208 -0.62 -13.08 -4.86
C MET A 208 -0.69 -14.23 -5.87
N ASP A 209 -0.58 -15.48 -5.42
CA ASP A 209 -0.78 -16.66 -6.27
C ASP A 209 -2.21 -16.72 -6.84
N ALA A 210 -3.22 -16.53 -5.98
CA ALA A 210 -4.62 -16.49 -6.42
C ALA A 210 -4.89 -15.34 -7.40
N LEU A 211 -4.23 -14.20 -7.21
CA LEU A 211 -4.31 -13.08 -8.16
C LEU A 211 -3.62 -13.42 -9.49
N ALA A 212 -2.43 -14.03 -9.44
CA ALA A 212 -1.70 -14.46 -10.63
C ALA A 212 -2.54 -15.44 -11.46
N ASP A 213 -3.16 -16.43 -10.82
CA ASP A 213 -4.08 -17.38 -11.48
C ASP A 213 -5.27 -16.65 -12.12
N GLY A 214 -5.89 -15.70 -11.39
CA GLY A 214 -7.04 -14.93 -11.87
C GLY A 214 -6.71 -13.99 -13.04
N MET A 215 -5.45 -13.61 -13.19
CA MET A 215 -4.91 -12.79 -14.27
C MET A 215 -4.15 -13.60 -15.32
N GLY A 216 -4.16 -14.94 -15.23
CA GLY A 216 -3.55 -15.83 -16.22
C GLY A 216 -2.03 -15.66 -16.37
N LEU A 217 -1.33 -15.40 -15.26
CA LEU A 217 0.13 -15.26 -15.19
C LEU A 217 0.87 -16.58 -15.02
#